data_AF-A0A7X9R008-F1
#
_entry.id   AF-A0A7X9R008-F1
#
_cell.length_a   1.000
_cell.length_b   1.000
_cell.length_c   1.000
_cell.angle_alpha   90.00
_cell.angle_beta   90.00
_cell.angle_gamma   90.00
#
_symmetry.space_group_name_H-M   'P 1'
#
loop_
_entity.id
_entity.type
_entity.pdbx_description
1 polymer ?
#
loop_
_entity_poly.entity_id
_entity_poly.type
_entity_poly.pdbx_seq_one_letter_code
_entity_poly.pdbx_strand_id
1 'polypeptide(L)' 'MIKTVTKDDLIELGFAPGTARKIIHTGKLLLVNRGFNIYDNKRIGTIPASVAEELLGIELQKEA' A
#
# COMPACT_ATOMS: atom_id res chain seq x y z
N MET A 1 16.19 -0.09 -1.41
CA MET A 1 15.47 -1.22 -0.78
C MET A 1 14.00 -1.10 -1.14
N ILE A 2 13.37 -2.16 -1.65
CA ILE A 2 11.91 -2.19 -1.85
C ILE A 2 11.29 -2.27 -0.45
N LYS A 3 10.73 -1.16 0.01
CA LYS A 3 9.93 -1.15 1.24
C LYS A 3 8.52 -1.58 0.87
N THR A 4 8.00 -2.61 1.52
CA THR A 4 6.58 -2.94 1.45
C THR A 4 5.86 -2.33 2.63
N VAL A 5 4.60 -1.98 2.40
CA VAL A 5 3.70 -1.36 3.37
C VAL A 5 2.54 -2.31 3.62
N THR A 6 2.23 -2.49 4.88
CA THR A 6 1.11 -3.27 5.39
C THR A 6 0.03 -2.35 5.92
N LYS A 7 -1.15 -2.93 6.18
CA LYS A 7 -2.25 -2.20 6.84
C LYS A 7 -1.81 -1.62 8.19
N ASP A 8 -0.96 -2.33 8.93
CA ASP A 8 -0.56 -1.93 10.27
C ASP A 8 0.44 -0.76 10.22
N ASP A 9 1.35 -0.76 9.24
CA ASP A 9 2.25 0.40 8.99
C ASP A 9 1.45 1.67 8.68
N LEU A 10 0.37 1.55 7.90
CA LEU A 10 -0.53 2.67 7.61
C LEU A 10 -1.29 3.15 8.87
N ILE A 11 -1.61 2.25 9.79
CA ILE A 11 -2.25 2.61 11.06
C ILE A 11 -1.24 3.35 11.95
N GLU A 12 0.02 2.91 12.01
CA GLU A 12 1.09 3.63 12.72
C GLU A 12 1.37 5.01 12.12
N LEU A 13 1.21 5.17 10.81
CA LEU A 13 1.24 6.47 10.11
C LEU A 13 0.06 7.40 10.49
N GLY A 14 -0.95 6.91 11.21
CA GLY A 14 -2.10 7.70 11.65
C GLY A 14 -3.36 7.54 10.80
N PHE A 15 -3.38 6.63 9.83
CA PHE A 15 -4.60 6.33 9.08
C PHE A 15 -5.57 5.49 9.92
N ALA A 16 -6.87 5.83 9.85
CA ALA A 16 -7.90 5.00 10.45
C ALA A 16 -7.86 3.56 9.87
N PRO A 17 -8.15 2.50 10.67
CA PRO A 17 -8.06 1.11 10.21
C PRO A 17 -8.89 0.81 8.95
N GLY A 18 -10.05 1.46 8.79
CA GLY A 18 -10.87 1.35 7.59
C GLY A 18 -10.21 1.95 6.36
N THR A 19 -9.58 3.11 6.51
CA THR A 19 -8.83 3.80 5.45
C THR A 19 -7.59 3.02 5.06
N ALA A 20 -6.83 2.53 6.04
CA ALA A 20 -5.66 1.68 5.81
C ALA A 20 -6.01 0.43 4.97
N ARG A 21 -7.12 -0.26 5.29
CA ARG A 21 -7.59 -1.40 4.47
C ARG A 21 -7.94 -0.99 3.05
N LYS A 22 -8.62 0.16 2.88
CA LYS A 22 -8.97 0.67 1.54
C LYS A 22 -7.72 0.98 0.73
N ILE A 23 -6.71 1.63 1.31
CA ILE A 23 -5.44 1.93 0.64
C ILE A 23 -4.77 0.65 0.15
N ILE A 24 -4.62 -0.36 1.03
CA ILE A 24 -4.05 -1.67 0.66
C ILE A 24 -4.87 -2.35 -0.45
N HIS A 25 -6.20 -2.27 -0.39
CA HIS A 25 -7.06 -2.86 -1.41
C HIS A 25 -6.89 -2.17 -2.77
N THR A 26 -6.96 -0.84 -2.81
CA THR A 26 -6.78 -0.06 -4.04
C THR A 26 -5.38 -0.24 -4.62
N GLY A 27 -4.35 -0.31 -3.77
CA GLY A 27 -2.97 -0.57 -4.20
C GLY A 27 -2.79 -1.91 -4.87
N LYS A 28 -3.45 -2.95 -4.34
CA LYS A 28 -3.46 -4.27 -4.97
C LYS A 28 -4.16 -4.25 -6.33
N LEU A 29 -5.31 -3.58 -6.44
CA LEU A 29 -6.01 -3.43 -7.73
C LEU A 29 -5.14 -2.70 -8.76
N LEU A 30 -4.42 -1.65 -8.35
CA LEU A 30 -3.50 -0.93 -9.24
C LEU A 30 -2.39 -1.86 -9.75
N LEU A 31 -1.81 -2.68 -8.87
CA LEU A 31 -0.77 -3.65 -9.23
C LEU A 31 -1.28 -4.74 -10.16
N VAL A 32 -2.50 -5.25 -9.94
CA VAL A 32 -3.14 -6.21 -10.84
C VAL A 32 -3.38 -5.58 -12.22
N ASN A 33 -3.88 -4.34 -12.27
CA ASN A 33 -4.05 -3.60 -13.52
C ASN A 33 -2.73 -3.36 -14.27
N ARG A 34 -1.60 -3.28 -13.55
CA ARG A 34 -0.24 -3.19 -14.12
C ARG A 34 0.32 -4.53 -14.60
N GLY A 35 -0.41 -5.63 -14.43
CA GLY A 35 0.00 -6.98 -14.83
C GLY A 35 0.58 -7.83 -13.69
N PHE A 36 0.62 -7.33 -12.46
CA PHE A 36 1.10 -8.09 -11.30
C PHE A 36 -0.05 -8.88 -10.64
N ASN A 37 -0.50 -9.94 -11.30
CA ASN A 37 -1.61 -10.79 -10.82
C ASN A 37 -1.39 -11.44 -9.45
N ILE A 38 -0.14 -11.49 -8.96
CA ILE A 38 0.18 -12.02 -7.63
C ILE A 38 -0.57 -11.28 -6.51
N TYR A 39 -0.87 -10.00 -6.71
CA TYR A 39 -1.54 -9.16 -5.71
C TYR A 39 -3.06 -9.33 -5.69
N ASP A 40 -3.64 -10.08 -6.62
CA ASP A 40 -5.05 -10.50 -6.56
C ASP A 40 -5.29 -11.56 -5.46
N ASN A 41 -4.20 -12.20 -4.98
CA ASN A 41 -4.31 -13.20 -3.93
C ASN A 41 -4.66 -12.56 -2.58
N LYS A 42 -5.76 -13.04 -1.98
CA LYS A 42 -6.23 -12.61 -0.64
C LYS A 42 -5.21 -12.82 0.48
N ARG A 43 -4.23 -13.71 0.30
CA ARG A 43 -3.15 -13.97 1.28
C ARG A 43 -2.05 -12.89 1.26
N ILE A 44 -1.96 -12.08 0.20
CA ILE A 44 -1.00 -10.97 0.11
C ILE A 44 -1.66 -9.71 0.67
N GLY A 45 -1.27 -9.35 1.89
CA GLY A 45 -1.74 -8.18 2.63
C GLY A 45 -0.80 -6.97 2.54
N THR A 46 0.13 -6.97 1.59
CA THR A 46 1.19 -5.97 1.46
C THR A 46 1.18 -5.35 0.07
N ILE A 47 1.63 -4.11 -0.03
CA ILE A 47 1.88 -3.41 -1.30
C ILE A 47 3.25 -2.73 -1.24
N PRO A 48 3.93 -2.46 -2.37
CA PRO A 48 5.14 -1.64 -2.38
C PRO A 48 4.85 -0.21 -1.89
N ALA A 49 5.79 0.39 -1.14
CA ALA A 49 5.69 1.76 -0.66
C ALA A 49 5.49 2.76 -1.79
N SER A 50 6.16 2.57 -2.93
CA SER A 50 6.01 3.42 -4.11
C SER A 50 4.56 3.45 -4.63
N VAL A 51 3.83 2.34 -4.52
CA VAL A 51 2.41 2.29 -4.90
C VAL A 51 1.54 2.98 -3.86
N ALA A 52 1.89 2.88 -2.58
CA ALA A 52 1.17 3.58 -1.51
C ALA A 52 1.35 5.11 -1.63
N GLU A 53 2.58 5.57 -1.91
CA GLU A 53 2.93 6.98 -2.17
C GLU A 53 2.14 7.53 -3.37
N GLU A 54 2.14 6.79 -4.48
CA GLU A 54 1.38 7.13 -5.68
C GLU A 54 -0.13 7.24 -5.40
N LEU A 55 -0.69 6.31 -4.63
CA LEU A 55 -2.10 6.30 -4.28
C LEU A 55 -2.53 7.44 -3.37
N LEU A 56 -1.66 7.79 -2.43
CA LEU A 56 -1.92 8.85 -1.47
C LEU A 56 -1.63 10.24 -2.06
N GLY A 57 -0.96 10.31 -3.21
CA GLY A 57 -0.54 11.59 -3.81
C GLY A 57 0.45 12.34 -2.93
N ILE A 58 1.15 11.63 -2.04
CA ILE A 58 2.15 12.16 -1.12
C ILE A 58 3.46 11.43 -1.38
N GLU A 59 4.56 12.16 -1.41
CA GLU A 59 5.87 11.54 -1.21
C GLU A 59 6.00 11.26 0.29
N LEU A 60 6.09 9.98 0.69
CA LEU A 60 6.48 9.61 2.05
C LEU A 60 7.96 9.98 2.23
N GLN A 61 8.23 11.27 2.45
CA GLN A 61 9.53 11.72 2.88
C GLN A 61 9.77 11.16 4.27
N LYS A 62 10.54 10.07 4.34
CA LYS A 62 11.17 9.68 5.61
C LYS A 62 12.17 10.79 5.91
N GLU A 63 11.84 11.68 6.84
CA GLU A 63 12.87 12.52 7.48
C GLU A 63 13.97 11.57 8.01
N ALA A 64 15.18 11.87 7.57
CA ALA A 64 16.40 11.11 7.86
C ALA A 64 16.94 11.43 9.25
#